data_AF-A0A9E3FZF8-F1
#
_entry.id   AF-A0A9E3FZF8-F1
#
_cell.length_a   1.000
_cell.length_b   1.000
_cell.length_c   1.000
_cell.angle_alpha   90.00
_cell.angle_beta   90.00
_cell.angle_gamma   90.00
#
_symmetry.space_group_name_H-M   'P 1'
#
loop_
_entity.id
_entity.type
_entity.pdbx_description
1 polymer ?
#
loop_
_entity_poly.entity_id
_entity_poly.type
_entity_poly.pdbx_seq_one_letter_code
_entity_poly.pdbx_strand_id
1 'polypeptide(L)'
;MLVGGHGPKPDSADARDVDGRYANSPLHSWFESLHSGKGPCCSDADGTALSDIDWETKEGHYRVRIEGQWWDVPDEAVITQPNQAGRTMVWPVYFRAVDTSLRIEIRCFMPGTMT
;
A
#
# COMPACT_ATOMS: atom_id res chain seq x y z
N MET A 1 13.60 -16.42 -44.30
CA MET A 1 13.14 -15.14 -43.70
C MET A 1 11.68 -15.36 -43.33
N LEU A 2 11.17 -15.26 -42.11
CA LEU A 2 11.60 -14.84 -40.78
C LEU A 2 10.75 -15.68 -39.80
N VAL A 3 11.28 -16.06 -38.64
CA VAL A 3 10.45 -16.11 -37.43
C VAL A 3 11.34 -15.71 -36.26
N GLY A 4 11.12 -14.50 -35.75
CA GLY A 4 11.77 -14.02 -34.53
C GLY A 4 11.13 -14.73 -33.33
N GLY A 5 11.95 -15.46 -32.58
CA GLY A 5 11.54 -16.12 -31.36
C GLY A 5 11.27 -15.11 -30.25
N HIS A 6 10.04 -15.09 -29.74
CA HIS A 6 9.74 -14.53 -28.43
C HIS A 6 9.98 -15.63 -27.41
N GLY A 7 11.12 -15.57 -26.72
CA GLY A 7 11.35 -16.40 -25.54
C GLY A 7 10.36 -16.03 -24.42
N PRO A 8 10.01 -16.96 -23.53
CA PRO A 8 9.23 -16.64 -22.35
C PRO A 8 10.03 -15.67 -21.49
N LYS A 9 9.48 -14.47 -21.24
CA LYS A 9 10.00 -13.58 -20.20
C LYS A 9 9.70 -14.25 -18.86
N PRO A 10 10.68 -14.37 -17.94
CA PRO A 10 10.41 -14.87 -16.61
C PRO A 10 9.37 -13.96 -15.95
N ASP A 11 8.35 -14.61 -15.43
CA ASP A 11 7.14 -14.01 -14.90
C ASP A 11 7.48 -12.84 -13.98
N SER A 12 6.93 -11.68 -14.34
CA SER A 12 6.83 -10.52 -13.48
C SER A 12 6.44 -10.99 -12.08
N ALA A 13 7.18 -10.53 -11.08
CA ALA A 13 6.74 -10.64 -9.70
C ALA A 13 5.31 -10.10 -9.63
N ASP A 14 4.33 -11.00 -9.54
CA ASP A 14 2.96 -10.68 -9.15
C ASP A 14 3.07 -9.99 -7.79
N ALA A 15 3.00 -8.65 -7.82
CA ALA A 15 2.72 -7.84 -6.66
C ALA A 15 1.44 -8.41 -6.04
N ARG A 16 1.53 -8.86 -4.80
CA ARG A 16 0.56 -9.79 -4.24
C ARG A 16 -0.63 -9.01 -3.71
N ASP A 17 -1.54 -8.68 -4.62
CA ASP A 17 -2.96 -8.50 -4.31
C ASP A 17 -3.47 -9.82 -3.73
N VAL A 18 -3.42 -9.99 -2.39
CA VAL A 18 -3.67 -11.26 -1.68
C VAL A 18 -5.04 -11.87 -2.04
N ASP A 19 -6.01 -11.07 -2.48
CA ASP A 19 -7.29 -11.52 -3.03
C ASP A 19 -7.62 -10.98 -4.45
N GLY A 20 -6.69 -10.32 -5.15
CA GLY A 20 -6.87 -9.91 -6.54
C GLY A 20 -7.99 -8.88 -6.76
N ARG A 21 -8.53 -8.29 -5.68
CA ARG A 21 -9.85 -7.68 -5.71
C ARG A 21 -9.90 -6.41 -6.55
N TYR A 22 -8.80 -5.65 -6.57
CA TYR A 22 -8.80 -4.34 -7.22
C TYR A 22 -8.11 -4.34 -8.58
N ALA A 23 -7.33 -5.37 -8.91
CA ALA A 23 -6.66 -5.50 -10.21
C ALA A 23 -7.62 -5.44 -11.42
N ASN A 24 -8.88 -5.89 -11.26
CA ASN A 24 -9.92 -5.82 -12.28
C ASN A 24 -11.03 -4.79 -11.97
N SER A 25 -10.80 -3.91 -11.00
CA SER A 25 -11.80 -2.92 -10.57
C SER A 25 -11.67 -1.61 -11.37
N PRO A 26 -12.75 -0.83 -11.51
CA PRO A 26 -12.68 0.53 -12.04
C PRO A 26 -11.75 1.47 -11.24
N LEU A 27 -11.34 1.08 -10.04
CA LEU A 27 -10.46 1.84 -9.16
C LEU A 27 -8.98 1.57 -9.42
N HIS A 28 -8.62 0.59 -10.26
CA HIS A 28 -7.23 0.20 -10.49
C HIS A 28 -6.35 1.38 -10.96
N SER A 29 -6.79 2.13 -11.97
CA SER A 29 -6.04 3.30 -12.47
C SER A 29 -5.91 4.41 -11.43
N TRP A 30 -6.89 4.55 -10.54
CA TRP A 30 -6.81 5.49 -9.43
C TRP A 30 -5.76 5.04 -8.42
N PHE A 31 -5.73 3.76 -8.03
CA PHE A 31 -4.70 3.21 -7.15
C PHE A 31 -3.28 3.40 -7.72
N GLU A 32 -3.08 3.12 -9.01
CA GLU A 32 -1.78 3.33 -9.69
C GLU A 32 -1.32 4.80 -9.71
N SER A 33 -2.26 5.75 -9.62
CA SER A 33 -1.95 7.18 -9.59
C SER A 33 -1.55 7.70 -8.19
N LEU A 34 -1.76 6.90 -7.15
CA LEU A 34 -1.51 7.32 -5.77
C LEU A 34 -0.01 7.44 -5.49
N HIS A 35 0.34 8.56 -4.88
CA HIS A 35 1.68 8.89 -4.44
C HIS A 35 1.60 9.64 -3.11
N SER A 36 2.58 9.39 -2.26
CA SER A 36 2.85 10.17 -1.06
C SER A 36 4.14 10.97 -1.23
N GLY A 37 4.53 11.73 -0.22
CA GLY A 37 5.86 12.36 -0.16
C GLY A 37 7.02 11.35 -0.18
N LYS A 38 6.72 10.05 0.01
CA LYS A 38 7.69 8.95 -0.02
C LYS A 38 7.75 8.23 -1.38
N GLY A 39 6.95 8.67 -2.36
CA GLY A 39 6.92 8.11 -3.73
C GLY A 39 5.59 7.43 -4.08
N PRO A 40 5.55 6.66 -5.19
CA PRO A 40 4.35 5.92 -5.59
C PRO A 40 3.97 4.85 -4.56
N CYS A 41 2.67 4.60 -4.40
CA CYS A 41 2.16 3.68 -3.38
C CYS A 41 2.24 2.21 -3.82
N CYS A 42 1.83 1.91 -5.05
CA CYS A 42 1.81 0.56 -5.60
C CYS A 42 3.18 0.07 -6.13
N SER A 43 4.22 0.92 -6.20
CA SER A 43 5.51 0.51 -6.78
C SER A 43 6.31 -0.44 -5.88
N ASP A 44 6.14 -0.33 -4.56
CA ASP A 44 6.97 -1.02 -3.58
C ASP A 44 6.15 -1.74 -2.49
N ALA A 45 4.84 -1.52 -2.43
CA ALA A 45 3.96 -2.09 -1.43
C ALA A 45 2.56 -2.35 -1.98
N ASP A 46 1.90 -3.38 -1.45
CA ASP A 46 0.51 -3.69 -1.74
C ASP A 46 -0.42 -2.92 -0.78
N GLY A 47 -1.50 -2.35 -1.32
CA GLY A 47 -2.47 -1.59 -0.54
C GLY A 47 -3.45 -2.48 0.20
N THR A 48 -3.63 -2.26 1.50
CA THR A 48 -4.57 -3.02 2.34
C THR A 48 -5.61 -2.09 2.96
N ALA A 49 -6.87 -2.50 2.95
CA ALA A 49 -7.94 -1.80 3.66
C ALA A 49 -7.90 -2.11 5.16
N LEU A 50 -8.02 -1.08 5.99
CA LEU A 50 -8.08 -1.22 7.45
C LEU A 50 -9.51 -1.17 7.96
N SER A 51 -9.76 -1.89 9.06
CA SER A 51 -10.95 -1.73 9.90
C SER A 51 -10.83 -0.46 10.75
N ASP A 52 -11.95 0.12 11.19
CA ASP A 52 -11.99 1.32 12.03
C ASP A 52 -11.24 1.15 13.37
N ILE A 53 -11.02 -0.08 13.83
CA ILE A 53 -10.25 -0.37 15.06
C ILE A 53 -8.74 -0.56 14.82
N ASP A 54 -8.33 -0.66 13.55
CA ASP A 54 -6.94 -0.93 13.15
C ASP A 54 -6.19 0.34 12.72
N TRP A 55 -6.78 1.51 12.96
CA TRP A 55 -6.11 2.79 12.83
C TRP A 55 -6.70 3.79 13.82
N GLU A 56 -5.93 4.81 14.19
CA GLU A 56 -6.46 5.94 14.94
C GLU A 56 -5.66 7.21 14.66
N THR A 57 -6.19 8.33 15.17
CA THR A 57 -5.44 9.58 15.28
C THR A 57 -5.00 9.76 16.72
N LYS A 58 -3.70 9.93 16.95
CA LYS A 58 -3.10 10.19 18.25
C LYS A 58 -2.17 11.40 18.14
N GLU A 59 -2.41 12.40 18.98
CA GLU A 59 -1.55 13.60 19.08
C GLU A 59 -1.37 14.35 17.73
N GLY A 60 -2.37 14.30 16.86
CA GLY A 60 -2.33 14.94 15.54
C GLY A 60 -1.73 14.09 14.41
N HIS A 61 -1.24 12.90 14.73
CA HIS A 61 -0.67 11.96 13.78
C HIS A 61 -1.53 10.69 13.67
N TYR A 62 -1.41 9.98 12.55
CA TYR A 62 -2.07 8.70 12.39
C TYR A 62 -1.18 7.58 12.92
N ARG A 63 -1.80 6.54 13.49
CA ARG A 63 -1.15 5.25 13.70
C ARG A 63 -2.01 4.13 13.16
N VAL A 64 -1.37 3.07 12.70
CA VAL A 64 -2.02 1.88 12.14
C VAL A 64 -1.61 0.64 12.90
N ARG A 65 -2.51 -0.34 12.99
CA ARG A 65 -2.25 -1.60 13.63
C ARG A 65 -1.96 -2.67 12.58
N ILE A 66 -0.74 -3.17 12.57
CA ILE A 66 -0.27 -4.21 11.64
C ILE A 66 0.38 -5.32 12.47
N GLU A 67 -0.02 -6.56 12.20
CA GLU A 67 0.42 -7.75 12.96
C GLU A 67 0.24 -7.60 14.49
N GLY A 68 -0.84 -6.92 14.89
CA GLY A 68 -1.19 -6.71 16.29
C GLY A 68 -0.41 -5.58 16.99
N GLN A 69 0.56 -4.97 16.32
CA GLN A 69 1.39 -3.87 16.82
C GLN A 69 0.97 -2.53 16.21
N TRP A 70 1.15 -1.44 16.97
CA TRP A 70 0.89 -0.08 16.50
C TRP A 70 2.14 0.51 15.86
N TRP A 71 1.97 1.11 14.69
CA TRP A 71 3.00 1.78 13.91
C TRP A 71 2.57 3.20 13.63
N ASP A 72 3.45 4.16 13.90
CA ASP A 72 3.21 5.56 13.57
C ASP A 72 3.29 5.75 12.05
N VAL A 73 2.35 6.52 11.51
CA VAL A 73 2.33 6.92 10.11
C VAL A 73 3.11 8.22 9.98
N PRO A 74 4.21 8.25 9.22
CA PRO A 74 4.92 9.50 8.93
C PRO A 74 4.00 10.48 8.20
N ASP A 75 4.08 11.77 8.51
CA ASP A 75 3.22 12.79 7.88
C ASP A 75 3.37 12.81 6.36
N GLU A 76 4.59 12.58 5.86
CA GLU A 76 4.86 12.52 4.43
C GLU A 76 4.29 11.25 3.75
N ALA A 77 3.89 10.22 4.50
CA ALA A 77 3.20 9.05 3.98
C ALA A 77 1.70 9.30 3.77
N VAL A 78 1.14 10.37 4.33
CA VAL A 78 -0.30 10.66 4.25
C VAL A 78 -0.67 11.17 2.86
N ILE A 79 -1.59 10.47 2.20
CA ILE A 79 -2.17 10.89 0.93
C ILE A 79 -3.28 11.90 1.20
N THR A 80 -3.21 13.05 0.54
CA THR A 80 -4.17 14.16 0.69
C THR A 80 -5.23 14.22 -0.41
N GLN A 81 -5.14 13.33 -1.41
CA GLN A 81 -6.13 13.22 -2.49
C GLN A 81 -7.44 12.59 -1.98
N PRO A 82 -8.59 12.86 -2.64
CA PRO A 82 -9.86 12.24 -2.26
C PRO A 82 -9.80 10.72 -2.24
N ASN A 83 -10.33 10.11 -1.18
CA ASN A 83 -10.38 8.68 -1.00
C ASN A 83 -11.53 8.04 -1.79
N GLN A 84 -11.22 7.47 -2.97
CA GLN A 84 -12.22 6.77 -3.80
C GLN A 84 -12.48 5.33 -3.35
N ALA A 85 -11.61 4.75 -2.51
CA ALA A 85 -11.85 3.43 -1.93
C ALA A 85 -12.96 3.43 -0.87
N GLY A 86 -13.23 4.61 -0.27
CA GLY A 86 -14.24 4.78 0.76
C GLY A 86 -13.91 4.11 2.10
N ARG A 87 -12.67 3.60 2.26
CA ARG A 87 -12.14 2.97 3.46
C ARG A 87 -10.75 3.49 3.75
N THR A 88 -10.31 3.42 5.01
CA THR A 88 -8.91 3.69 5.34
C THR A 88 -8.01 2.65 4.67
N MET A 89 -6.97 3.11 3.99
CA MET A 89 -6.03 2.25 3.26
C MET A 89 -4.59 2.49 3.75
N VAL A 90 -3.77 1.43 3.74
CA VAL A 90 -2.35 1.49 4.10
C VAL A 90 -1.50 0.67 3.13
N TRP A 91 -0.30 1.16 2.82
CA TRP A 91 0.71 0.49 2.00
C TRP A 91 1.99 0.30 2.82
N PRO A 92 2.13 -0.82 3.57
CA PRO A 92 3.32 -1.11 4.33
C PRO A 92 4.42 -1.74 3.46
N VAL A 93 5.66 -1.29 3.65
CA VAL A 93 6.86 -1.94 3.10
C VAL A 93 7.52 -2.73 4.22
N TYR A 94 7.71 -4.04 3.98
CA TYR A 94 8.33 -4.95 4.93
C TYR A 94 9.81 -5.11 4.59
N PHE A 95 10.68 -4.71 5.51
CA PHE A 95 12.12 -4.92 5.40
C PHE A 95 12.54 -6.08 6.28
N ARG A 96 13.35 -6.97 5.69
CA ARG A 96 14.07 -7.98 6.46
C ARG A 96 15.33 -7.35 7.03
N ALA A 97 15.37 -7.10 8.34
CA ALA A 97 16.59 -6.64 8.99
C ALA A 97 17.62 -7.78 9.09
N VAL A 98 18.90 -7.40 9.14
CA VAL A 98 20.06 -8.32 9.24
C VAL A 98 19.99 -9.18 10.51
N ASP A 99 19.27 -8.72 11.53
CA ASP A 99 19.10 -9.36 12.84
C ASP A 99 17.79 -10.18 12.97
N THR A 100 17.15 -10.53 11.84
CA THR A 100 15.85 -11.24 11.77
C THR A 100 14.64 -10.46 12.28
N SER A 101 14.79 -9.21 12.74
CA SER A 101 13.63 -8.38 13.06
C SER A 101 12.90 -7.93 11.80
N LEU A 102 11.58 -8.07 11.80
CA LEU A 102 10.74 -7.43 10.78
C LEU A 102 10.69 -5.94 11.09
N ARG A 103 11.00 -5.12 10.09
CA ARG A 103 10.79 -3.67 10.16
C ARG A 103 9.73 -3.30 9.15
N ILE A 104 8.74 -2.55 9.61
CA ILE A 104 7.66 -2.05 8.77
C ILE A 104 7.85 -0.55 8.61
N GLU A 105 7.78 -0.08 7.37
CA GLU A 105 7.65 1.35 7.06
C GLU A 105 6.33 1.58 6.35
N ILE A 106 5.62 2.64 6.74
CA ILE A 106 4.40 3.04 6.05
C ILE A 106 4.77 3.89 4.85
N ARG A 107 4.62 3.34 3.64
CA ARG A 107 4.90 4.06 2.38
C ARG A 107 3.79 5.05 2.06
N CYS A 108 2.56 4.59 2.16
CA CYS A 108 1.37 5.40 1.96
C CYS A 108 0.30 5.07 3.00
N PHE A 109 -0.44 6.09 3.37
CA PHE A 109 -1.62 5.99 4.21
C PHE A 109 -2.69 6.92 3.66
N MET A 110 -3.89 6.38 3.45
CA MET A 110 -5.05 7.17 3.04
C MET A 110 -6.11 7.06 4.13
N PRO A 111 -6.40 8.15 4.86
CA PRO A 111 -7.45 8.12 5.85
C PRO A 111 -8.81 7.87 5.18
N GLY A 112 -9.64 7.08 5.84
CA GLY A 112 -11.06 6.98 5.53
C GLY A 112 -11.75 8.32 5.78
N THR A 113 -12.86 8.54 5.09
CA THR A 113 -13.78 9.61 5.47
C THR A 113 -14.44 9.19 6.77
N MET A 114 -14.10 9.83 7.89
CA MET A 114 -14.89 9.71 9.11
C MET A 114 -16.26 10.34 8.84
N THR A 115 -17.25 9.51 8.53
CA THR A 115 -18.68 9.90 8.49
C THR A 115 -19.37 9.49 9.77
#